data_AF-A0A1L5L5N0-F1
#
_entry.id   AF-A0A1L5L5N0-F1
#
_cell.length_a   1.000
_cell.length_b   1.000
_cell.length_c   1.000
_cell.angle_alpha   90.00
_cell.angle_beta   90.00
_cell.angle_gamma   90.00
#
_symmetry.space_group_name_H-M   'P 1'
#
loop_
_entity.id
_entity.type
_entity.pdbx_description
1 polymer ?
#
loop_
_entity_poly.entity_id
_entity_poly.type
_entity_poly.pdbx_seq_one_letter_code
_entity_poly.pdbx_strand_id
1 'polypeptide(L)'
;MNHTYPTKHITRQLVEETLKQFVGEIQQVPPTYSAVKVNGDRSYALRRAGEEVQLKPKTVRVDEIELTDYNDEEKTASIRVACGKGTYIRSLARDIGRALDSGAYLTALRRTKAGSFAVENCISFDHFQEWLDEQPLEDSLQPSK
;
A
#
# COMPACT_ATOMS: atom_id res chain seq x y z
N MET A 1 -5.47 -20.76 7.41
CA MET A 1 -4.40 -21.75 7.68
C MET A 1 -3.13 -20.98 7.93
N ASN A 2 -2.42 -21.27 9.03
CA ASN A 2 -1.09 -20.70 9.26
C ASN A 2 -0.10 -21.44 8.37
N HIS A 3 0.63 -20.71 7.53
CA HIS A 3 1.65 -21.26 6.66
C HIS A 3 3.03 -20.81 7.15
N THR A 4 3.98 -21.73 7.19
CA THR A 4 5.39 -21.44 7.47
C THR A 4 6.16 -21.55 6.17
N TYR A 5 6.97 -20.55 5.85
CA TYR A 5 7.76 -20.49 4.62
C TYR A 5 9.26 -20.47 4.95
N PRO A 6 10.12 -21.04 4.09
CA PRO A 6 11.57 -20.95 4.26
C PRO A 6 12.04 -19.50 4.09
N THR A 7 12.94 -19.05 4.96
CA THR A 7 13.48 -17.67 4.90
C THR A 7 15.00 -17.61 4.93
N LYS A 8 15.68 -18.73 5.23
CA LYS A 8 17.15 -18.77 5.40
C LYS A 8 17.93 -18.39 4.14
N HIS A 9 17.37 -18.69 2.96
CA HIS A 9 17.98 -18.38 1.67
C HIS A 9 17.79 -16.92 1.23
N ILE A 10 16.94 -16.16 1.92
CA ILE A 10 16.65 -14.77 1.57
C ILE A 10 17.80 -13.91 2.06
N THR A 11 18.48 -13.26 1.12
CA THR A 11 19.56 -12.31 1.35
C THR A 11 19.14 -10.94 0.83
N ARG A 12 19.81 -9.87 1.31
CA ARG A 12 19.61 -8.51 0.79
C ARG A 12 19.69 -8.46 -0.74
N GLN A 13 20.74 -9.06 -1.31
CA GLN A 13 20.96 -9.08 -2.74
C GLN A 13 19.83 -9.81 -3.48
N LEU A 14 19.35 -10.95 -2.96
CA LEU A 14 18.22 -11.65 -3.56
C LEU A 14 16.95 -10.79 -3.55
N VAL A 15 16.70 -10.05 -2.46
CA VAL A 15 15.58 -9.10 -2.38
C VAL A 15 15.73 -8.02 -3.43
N GLU A 16 16.88 -7.33 -3.50
CA GLU A 16 17.14 -6.26 -4.47
C GLU A 16 16.95 -6.72 -5.92
N GLU A 17 17.45 -7.90 -6.29
CA GLU A 17 17.25 -8.48 -7.62
C GLU A 17 15.79 -8.85 -7.88
N THR A 18 15.09 -9.40 -6.88
CA THR A 18 13.68 -9.79 -7.02
C THR A 18 12.77 -8.58 -7.22
N LEU A 19 13.04 -7.47 -6.53
CA LEU A 19 12.25 -6.24 -6.64
C LEU A 19 12.21 -5.68 -8.07
N LYS A 20 13.26 -5.86 -8.86
CA LYS A 20 13.33 -5.39 -10.26
C LYS A 20 12.23 -5.97 -11.14
N GLN A 21 11.74 -7.17 -10.83
CA GLN A 21 10.69 -7.87 -11.59
C GLN A 21 9.32 -7.18 -11.46
N PHE A 22 9.14 -6.32 -10.45
CA PHE A 22 7.88 -5.67 -10.17
C PHE A 22 7.75 -4.29 -10.80
N VAL A 23 8.80 -3.77 -11.45
CA VAL A 23 8.77 -2.48 -12.15
C VAL A 23 8.05 -2.64 -13.49
N GLY A 24 7.18 -1.68 -13.81
CA GLY A 24 6.36 -1.68 -15.03
C GLY A 24 4.91 -2.11 -14.77
N GLU A 25 4.29 -2.69 -15.79
CA GLU A 25 2.92 -3.20 -15.70
C GLU A 25 2.91 -4.63 -15.16
N ILE A 26 2.16 -4.86 -14.09
CA ILE A 26 2.04 -6.16 -13.43
C ILE A 26 0.58 -6.52 -13.17
N GLN A 27 0.30 -7.83 -13.08
CA GLN A 27 -1.02 -8.33 -12.67
C GLN A 27 -1.05 -8.51 -11.15
N GLN A 28 -2.00 -7.86 -10.49
CA GLN A 28 -2.26 -8.07 -9.06
C GLN A 28 -3.66 -8.61 -8.83
N VAL A 29 -3.76 -9.69 -8.05
CA VAL A 29 -5.02 -10.08 -7.42
C VAL A 29 -5.18 -9.25 -6.13
N PRO A 30 -6.21 -8.41 -6.01
CA PRO A 30 -6.44 -7.63 -4.79
C PRO A 30 -6.65 -8.55 -3.58
N PRO A 31 -6.41 -8.08 -2.34
CA PRO A 31 -6.68 -8.89 -1.17
C PRO A 31 -8.20 -9.08 -1.00
N THR A 32 -8.62 -10.25 -0.49
CA THR A 32 -10.03 -10.57 -0.18
C THR A 32 -10.62 -9.59 0.84
N TYR A 33 -9.80 -9.07 1.77
CA TYR A 33 -10.15 -7.92 2.60
C TYR A 33 -9.86 -6.60 1.86
N SER A 34 -10.67 -6.31 0.85
CA SER A 34 -10.65 -5.06 0.09
C SER A 34 -12.05 -4.53 -0.20
N ALA A 35 -12.14 -3.27 -0.61
CA ALA A 35 -13.38 -2.64 -1.03
C ALA A 35 -13.80 -3.01 -2.47
N VAL A 36 -13.15 -3.98 -3.13
CA VAL A 36 -13.58 -4.42 -4.47
C VAL A 36 -15.00 -5.00 -4.37
N LYS A 37 -15.88 -4.66 -5.32
CA LYS A 37 -17.21 -5.24 -5.38
C LYS A 37 -17.19 -6.57 -6.13
N VAL A 38 -17.89 -7.57 -5.59
CA VAL A 38 -18.15 -8.87 -6.20
C VAL A 38 -19.67 -9.05 -6.16
N ASN A 39 -20.31 -9.20 -7.33
CA ASN A 39 -21.77 -9.32 -7.47
C ASN A 39 -22.60 -8.23 -6.76
N GLY A 40 -22.07 -7.01 -6.65
CA GLY A 40 -22.74 -5.88 -5.99
C GLY A 40 -22.24 -5.60 -4.57
N ASP A 41 -21.71 -6.61 -3.89
CA ASP A 41 -21.28 -6.53 -2.50
C ASP A 41 -19.78 -6.32 -2.34
N ARG A 42 -19.36 -5.66 -1.27
CA ARG A 42 -17.93 -5.43 -0.99
C ARG A 42 -17.27 -6.75 -0.54
N SER A 43 -16.13 -7.08 -1.13
CA SER A 43 -15.35 -8.29 -0.83
C SER A 43 -15.05 -8.49 0.66
N TYR A 44 -14.73 -7.41 1.39
CA TYR A 44 -14.51 -7.52 2.84
C TYR A 44 -15.78 -7.90 3.63
N ALA A 45 -16.97 -7.55 3.15
CA ALA A 45 -18.24 -7.88 3.81
C ALA A 45 -18.54 -9.38 3.65
N LEU A 46 -18.45 -9.88 2.41
CA LEU A 46 -18.57 -11.30 2.09
C LEU A 46 -17.57 -12.14 2.89
N ARG A 47 -16.30 -11.70 2.98
CA ARG A 47 -15.29 -12.44 3.75
C ARG A 47 -15.52 -12.44 5.25
N ARG A 48 -16.09 -11.37 5.82
CA ARG A 48 -16.53 -11.34 7.22
C ARG A 48 -17.74 -12.24 7.48
N ALA A 49 -18.60 -12.45 6.48
CA ALA A 49 -19.70 -13.41 6.52
C ALA A 49 -19.25 -14.87 6.34
N GLY A 50 -17.94 -15.12 6.14
CA GLY A 50 -17.39 -16.47 5.92
C GLY A 50 -17.41 -16.92 4.47
N GLU A 51 -18.06 -16.18 3.56
CA GLU A 51 -18.23 -16.55 2.15
C GLU A 51 -16.92 -16.49 1.38
N GLU A 52 -16.67 -17.49 0.53
CA GLU A 52 -15.49 -17.52 -0.31
C GLU A 52 -15.54 -16.43 -1.37
N VAL A 53 -14.50 -15.59 -1.44
CA VAL A 53 -14.43 -14.49 -2.41
C VAL A 53 -13.28 -14.72 -3.37
N GLN A 54 -13.62 -14.93 -4.64
CA GLN A 54 -12.65 -14.99 -5.73
C GLN A 54 -12.57 -13.63 -6.42
N LEU A 55 -11.37 -13.05 -6.44
CA LEU A 55 -11.11 -11.75 -7.06
C LEU A 55 -10.34 -11.93 -8.36
N LYS A 56 -10.77 -11.22 -9.41
CA LYS A 56 -10.07 -11.21 -10.70
C LYS A 56 -8.77 -10.38 -10.61
N PRO A 57 -7.68 -10.82 -11.26
CA PRO A 57 -6.48 -10.01 -11.43
C PRO A 57 -6.79 -8.67 -12.10
N LYS A 58 -6.00 -7.65 -11.76
CA LYS A 58 -6.05 -6.32 -12.38
C LYS A 58 -4.64 -5.89 -12.76
N THR A 59 -4.52 -5.26 -13.91
CA THR A 59 -3.28 -4.56 -14.31
C THR A 59 -3.08 -3.34 -13.41
N VAL A 60 -1.89 -3.24 -12.83
CA VAL A 60 -1.41 -2.06 -12.10
C VAL A 60 -0.02 -1.71 -12.60
N ARG A 61 0.45 -0.51 -12.26
CA ARG A 61 1.76 -0.01 -12.69
C ARG A 61 2.60 0.40 -11.49
N VAL A 62 3.82 -0.09 -11.43
CA VAL A 62 4.85 0.33 -10.49
C VAL A 62 5.90 1.08 -11.29
N ASP A 63 6.06 2.37 -10.99
CA ASP A 63 7.01 3.23 -11.69
C ASP A 63 8.42 3.06 -11.09
N GLU A 64 8.51 2.86 -9.78
CA GLU A 64 9.77 2.70 -9.07
C GLU A 64 9.59 1.83 -7.82
N ILE A 65 10.59 1.01 -7.52
CA ILE A 65 10.66 0.22 -6.30
C ILE A 65 12.11 0.14 -5.82
N GLU A 66 12.33 0.40 -4.53
CA GLU A 66 13.65 0.48 -3.93
C GLU A 66 13.65 -0.19 -2.57
N LEU A 67 14.70 -0.96 -2.27
CA LEU A 67 14.97 -1.47 -0.93
C LEU A 67 15.68 -0.39 -0.10
N THR A 68 15.00 0.14 0.90
CA THR A 68 15.55 1.22 1.74
C THR A 68 16.19 0.69 3.02
N ASP A 69 15.75 -0.48 3.49
CA ASP A 69 16.32 -1.14 4.67
C ASP A 69 16.11 -2.65 4.60
N TYR A 70 17.02 -3.41 5.20
CA TYR A 70 16.93 -4.87 5.29
C TYR A 70 17.64 -5.40 6.54
N ASN A 71 16.89 -6.11 7.38
CA ASN A 71 17.41 -6.81 8.54
C ASN A 71 17.42 -8.32 8.26
N ASP A 72 18.61 -8.90 8.27
CA ASP A 72 18.80 -10.32 7.94
C ASP A 72 18.38 -11.28 9.05
N GLU A 73 18.51 -10.88 10.31
CA GLU A 73 18.15 -11.70 11.48
C GLU A 73 16.63 -11.86 11.58
N GLU A 74 15.92 -10.74 11.50
CA GLU A 74 14.45 -10.69 11.59
C GLU A 74 13.76 -10.95 10.23
N LYS A 75 14.53 -11.02 9.14
CA LYS A 75 14.04 -11.13 7.76
C LYS A 75 12.98 -10.07 7.43
N THR A 76 13.24 -8.83 7.83
CA THR A 76 12.39 -7.68 7.54
C THR A 76 13.02 -6.79 6.48
N ALA A 77 12.19 -6.21 5.62
CA ALA A 77 12.59 -5.34 4.53
C ALA A 77 11.68 -4.12 4.49
N SER A 78 12.27 -2.92 4.39
CA SER A 78 11.53 -1.70 4.08
C SER A 78 11.75 -1.33 2.62
N ILE A 79 10.67 -1.06 1.91
CA ILE A 79 10.71 -0.66 0.51
C ILE A 79 10.00 0.67 0.29
N ARG A 80 10.54 1.47 -0.62
CA ARG A 80 9.85 2.64 -1.18
C ARG A 80 9.26 2.25 -2.52
N VAL A 81 8.00 2.62 -2.76
CA VAL A 81 7.28 2.29 -3.99
C VAL A 81 6.62 3.55 -4.56
N ALA A 82 6.94 3.89 -5.80
CA ALA A 82 6.16 4.82 -6.61
C ALA A 82 5.26 4.00 -7.54
N CYS A 83 3.95 4.22 -7.49
CA CYS A 83 2.99 3.41 -8.24
C CYS A 83 1.75 4.19 -8.66
N GLY A 84 1.10 3.68 -9.70
CA GLY A 84 -0.17 4.18 -10.19
C GLY A 84 -1.35 3.81 -9.28
N LYS A 85 -2.51 4.39 -9.60
CA LYS A 85 -3.77 4.12 -8.91
C LYS A 85 -4.13 2.63 -8.91
N GLY A 86 -4.76 2.18 -7.83
CA GLY A 86 -5.27 0.80 -7.74
C GLY A 86 -4.23 -0.25 -7.37
N THR A 87 -2.97 0.12 -7.17
CA THR A 87 -1.92 -0.77 -6.66
C THR A 87 -2.20 -1.13 -5.21
N TYR A 88 -2.20 -2.42 -4.89
CA TYR A 88 -2.39 -2.92 -3.53
C TYR A 88 -1.04 -3.29 -2.94
N ILE A 89 -0.47 -2.43 -2.08
CA ILE A 89 0.84 -2.70 -1.44
C ILE A 89 0.84 -4.01 -0.63
N ARG A 90 -0.30 -4.40 -0.05
CA ARG A 90 -0.46 -5.71 0.61
C ARG A 90 -0.35 -6.89 -0.38
N SER A 91 -0.91 -6.75 -1.58
CA SER A 91 -0.75 -7.77 -2.63
C SER A 91 0.69 -7.79 -3.14
N LEU A 92 1.30 -6.62 -3.34
CA LEU A 92 2.70 -6.50 -3.73
C LEU A 92 3.63 -7.22 -2.74
N ALA A 93 3.46 -7.02 -1.43
CA ALA A 93 4.25 -7.71 -0.41
C ALA A 93 4.10 -9.24 -0.51
N ARG A 94 2.87 -9.75 -0.63
CA ARG A 94 2.62 -11.18 -0.84
C ARG A 94 3.30 -11.71 -2.10
N ASP A 95 3.18 -10.98 -3.20
CA ASP A 95 3.67 -11.42 -4.51
C ASP A 95 5.21 -11.36 -4.56
N ILE A 96 5.86 -10.39 -3.90
CA ILE A 96 7.31 -10.38 -3.64
C ILE A 96 7.73 -11.60 -2.82
N GLY A 97 7.02 -11.91 -1.74
CA GLY A 97 7.31 -13.10 -0.93
C GLY A 97 7.28 -14.39 -1.75
N ARG A 98 6.30 -14.52 -2.65
CA ARG A 98 6.19 -15.66 -3.58
C ARG A 98 7.34 -15.70 -4.58
N ALA A 99 7.75 -14.56 -5.13
CA ALA A 99 8.88 -14.48 -6.05
C ALA A 99 10.22 -14.80 -5.38
N LEU A 100 10.30 -14.67 -4.05
CA LEU A 100 11.43 -15.11 -3.22
C LEU A 100 11.34 -16.60 -2.81
N ASP A 101 10.44 -17.38 -3.41
CA ASP A 101 10.13 -18.76 -3.02
C ASP A 101 9.77 -18.90 -1.53
N SER A 102 9.01 -17.92 -1.02
CA SER A 102 8.62 -17.81 0.39
C SER A 102 7.24 -17.16 0.56
N GLY A 103 6.99 -16.56 1.72
CA GLY A 103 5.81 -15.76 2.03
C GLY A 103 6.22 -14.44 2.66
N ALA A 104 5.46 -13.39 2.38
CA ALA A 104 5.65 -12.08 3.00
C ALA A 104 4.31 -11.39 3.21
N TYR A 105 4.25 -10.52 4.20
CA TYR A 105 3.09 -9.71 4.55
C TYR A 105 3.53 -8.33 5.00
N LEU A 106 2.60 -7.38 4.94
CA LEU A 106 2.85 -6.00 5.29
C LEU A 106 2.69 -5.80 6.80
N THR A 107 3.72 -5.31 7.48
CA THR A 107 3.71 -4.99 8.91
C THR A 107 3.42 -3.51 9.17
N ALA A 108 3.93 -2.62 8.32
CA ALA A 108 3.71 -1.18 8.39
C ALA A 108 3.52 -0.58 6.99
N LEU A 109 2.77 0.51 6.90
CA LEU A 109 2.56 1.24 5.65
C LEU A 109 2.39 2.72 5.94
N ARG A 110 3.17 3.55 5.25
CA ARG A 110 2.99 5.00 5.23
C ARG A 110 2.94 5.49 3.79
N ARG A 111 1.87 6.20 3.44
CA ARG A 111 1.78 6.89 2.15
C ARG A 111 2.40 8.27 2.29
N THR A 112 3.53 8.49 1.64
CA THR A 112 4.28 9.76 1.70
C THR A 112 3.87 10.76 0.63
N LYS A 113 3.20 10.32 -0.44
CA LYS A 113 2.74 11.18 -1.53
C LYS A 113 1.48 10.66 -2.20
N ALA A 114 0.61 11.57 -2.64
CA ALA A 114 -0.56 11.29 -3.47
C ALA A 114 -0.70 12.39 -4.53
N GLY A 115 -0.37 12.08 -5.79
CA GLY A 115 -0.33 13.09 -6.85
C GLY A 115 0.68 14.20 -6.51
N SER A 116 0.24 15.45 -6.51
CA SER A 116 1.06 16.62 -6.14
C SER A 116 1.18 16.84 -4.63
N PHE A 117 0.44 16.10 -3.80
CA PHE A 117 0.42 16.30 -2.35
C PHE A 117 1.43 15.38 -1.67
N ALA A 118 2.46 15.97 -1.07
CA ALA A 118 3.44 15.29 -0.23
C ALA A 118 3.00 15.34 1.24
N VAL A 119 3.33 14.33 2.04
CA VAL A 119 2.91 14.21 3.44
C VAL A 119 3.49 15.34 4.31
N GLU A 120 4.64 15.88 3.92
CA GLU A 120 5.29 17.02 4.56
C GLU A 120 4.46 18.31 4.41
N ASN A 121 3.58 18.37 3.41
CA ASN A 121 2.65 19.48 3.18
C ASN A 121 1.25 19.20 3.76
N CYS A 122 1.06 18.08 4.45
CA CYS A 122 -0.21 17.75 5.10
C CYS A 122 -0.24 18.31 6.52
N ILE A 123 -1.41 18.81 6.92
CA ILE A 123 -1.67 19.23 8.30
C ILE A 123 -1.93 17.97 9.13
N SER A 124 -1.32 17.89 10.32
CA SER A 124 -1.66 16.85 11.29
C SER A 124 -3.06 17.08 11.82
N PHE A 125 -3.88 16.03 11.88
CA PHE A 125 -5.24 16.15 12.40
C PHE A 125 -5.25 16.64 13.85
N ASP A 126 -4.27 16.22 14.66
CA ASP A 126 -4.17 16.60 16.07
C ASP A 126 -3.91 18.11 16.25
N HIS A 127 -3.26 18.74 15.26
CA HIS A 127 -2.96 20.17 15.22
C HIS A 127 -3.91 20.94 14.29
N PHE A 128 -4.98 20.30 13.80
CA PHE A 128 -5.86 20.91 12.82
C PHE A 128 -6.59 22.13 13.39
N GLN A 129 -7.02 22.07 14.66
CA GLN A 129 -7.71 23.20 15.30
C GLN A 129 -6.77 24.40 15.45
N GLU A 130 -5.56 24.18 15.96
CA GLU A 130 -4.54 25.23 16.11
C GLU A 130 -4.23 25.88 14.75
N TRP A 131 -4.02 25.06 13.72
CA TRP A 131 -3.79 25.54 12.37
C TRP A 131 -4.99 26.36 11.82
N LEU A 132 -6.22 25.93 12.10
CA LEU A 132 -7.44 26.59 11.63
C LEU A 132 -7.62 27.97 12.28
N ASP A 133 -7.33 28.08 13.57
CA ASP A 133 -7.47 29.33 14.34
C ASP A 133 -6.45 30.40 13.89
N GLU A 134 -5.33 30.00 13.31
CA GLU A 134 -4.31 30.89 12.74
C GLU A 134 -4.64 31.37 11.30
N GLN A 135 -5.67 30.82 10.66
CA GLN A 135 -6.04 31.22 9.30
C GLN A 135 -6.73 32.59 9.31
N PRO A 136 -6.35 33.51 8.39
CA PRO A 136 -7.05 34.78 8.27
C PRO A 136 -8.49 34.54 7.84
N LEU A 137 -9.44 35.07 8.60
CA LEU A 137 -10.83 35.17 8.17
C LEU A 137 -10.91 36.29 7.13
N GLU A 138 -11.28 35.96 5.89
CA GLU A 138 -11.68 36.99 4.94
C GLU A 138 -13.01 37.59 5.41
N ASP A 139 -12.99 38.85 5.86
CA ASP A 139 -14.19 39.66 6.08
C ASP A 139 -14.84 39.97 4.72
N SER A 140 -15.47 38.97 4.11
CA SER A 140 -16.32 39.13 2.93
C SER A 140 -17.80 39.16 3.30
N LEU A 141 -18.15 39.95 4.33
CA LEU A 141 -19.50 40.50 4.43
C LEU A 141 -19.59 41.74 3.54
N GLN A 142 -19.67 41.54 2.22
CA GLN A 142 -20.26 42.60 1.40
C GLN A 142 -21.76 42.60 1.66
N PRO A 143 -22.35 43.70 2.15
CA PRO A 143 -23.80 43.79 2.27
C PRO A 143 -24.42 43.62 0.87
N SER A 144 -25.36 42.69 0.73
CA SER A 144 -26.17 42.56 -0.47
C SER A 144 -26.89 43.89 -0.71
N LYS A 145 -26.72 44.48 -1.90
CA LYS A 145 -27.57 45.56 -2.40
C LYS A 145 -29.00 45.08 -2.62
#